data_AF-A0A7L1QWD0-F1
#
_entry.id   AF-A0A7L1QWD0-F1
#
_cell.length_a   1.000
_cell.length_b   1.000
_cell.length_c   1.000
_cell.angle_alpha   90.00
_cell.angle_beta   90.00
_cell.angle_gamma   90.00
#
_symmetry.space_group_name_H-M   'P 1'
#
loop_
_entity.id
_entity.type
_entity.pdbx_description
1 polymer ?
#
loop_
_entity_poly.entity_id
_entity_poly.type
_entity_poly.pdbx_seq_one_letter_code
_entity_poly.pdbx_strand_id
1 'polypeptide(L)'
;DGSLLFQQVPMVEIDGMKMVQTRAILNYIATKHNLYGKDLKERALIDMYVEGMFDLNELFVMYEITPEDKREQQIANMIDKAENRYFPVFEKVLKDHGKDFLVGNQLSKADVQLLEIILM
;
A
#
# COMPACT_ATOMS: atom_id res chain seq x y z
N ASP A 1 31.46 0.99 -1.17
CA ASP A 1 30.47 2.09 -1.21
C ASP A 1 29.61 1.96 -2.44
N GLY A 2 28.29 1.90 -2.26
CA GLY A 2 27.33 1.75 -3.34
C GLY A 2 26.04 2.50 -3.04
N SER A 3 25.25 2.79 -4.08
CA SER A 3 23.99 3.54 -3.99
C SER A 3 22.90 2.86 -3.14
N LEU A 4 23.08 1.58 -2.78
CA LEU A 4 22.12 0.79 -2.01
C LEU A 4 22.54 0.79 -0.53
N LEU A 5 22.00 1.73 0.26
CA LEU A 5 22.38 1.91 1.66
C LEU A 5 22.29 0.61 2.49
N PHE A 6 21.28 -0.22 2.22
CA PHE A 6 21.08 -1.52 2.88
C PHE A 6 21.33 -2.71 1.95
N GLN A 7 22.05 -2.51 0.84
CA GLN A 7 22.38 -3.56 -0.14
C GLN A 7 21.14 -4.27 -0.72
N GLN A 8 20.00 -3.59 -0.70
CA GLN A 8 18.71 -4.09 -1.15
C GLN A 8 18.08 -3.13 -2.15
N VAL A 9 17.26 -3.68 -3.03
CA VAL A 9 16.27 -2.98 -3.84
C VAL A 9 14.90 -3.07 -3.16
N PRO A 10 13.93 -2.18 -3.45
CA PRO A 10 13.97 -1.07 -4.43
C PRO A 10 14.89 0.10 -4.06
N MET A 11 15.41 0.78 -5.09
CA MET A 11 16.11 2.07 -4.99
C MET A 11 15.63 2.99 -6.11
N VAL A 12 15.37 4.26 -5.78
CA VAL A 12 14.97 5.29 -6.74
C VAL A 12 15.90 6.49 -6.61
N GLU A 13 16.41 6.97 -7.75
CA GLU A 13 17.11 8.24 -7.84
C GLU A 13 16.10 9.36 -8.13
N ILE A 14 15.89 10.28 -7.17
CA ILE A 14 14.89 11.35 -7.26
C ILE A 14 15.38 12.59 -6.49
N ASP A 15 15.26 13.78 -7.09
CA ASP A 15 15.66 15.07 -6.49
C ASP A 15 17.10 15.08 -5.94
N GLY A 16 18.02 14.39 -6.63
CA GLY A 16 19.42 14.26 -6.23
C GLY A 16 19.68 13.25 -5.09
N MET A 17 18.65 12.62 -4.55
CA MET A 17 18.76 11.55 -3.55
C MET A 17 18.77 10.18 -4.22
N LYS A 18 19.45 9.22 -3.58
CA LYS A 18 19.34 7.79 -3.89
C LYS A 18 18.58 7.12 -2.75
N MET A 19 17.26 7.06 -2.87
CA MET A 19 16.38 6.59 -1.81
C MET A 19 16.17 5.09 -1.91
N VAL A 20 16.37 4.39 -0.79
CA VAL A 20 16.03 2.96 -0.61
C VAL A 20 14.88 2.84 0.39
N GLN A 21 14.34 1.62 0.56
CA GLN A 21 13.15 1.30 1.36
C GLN A 21 11.85 1.78 0.70
N THR A 22 11.03 0.82 0.26
CA THR A 22 9.76 1.06 -0.46
C THR A 22 8.88 2.09 0.23
N ARG A 23 8.69 1.96 1.55
CA ARG A 23 7.86 2.89 2.33
C ARG A 23 8.42 4.31 2.35
N ALA A 24 9.75 4.48 2.45
CA ALA A 24 10.37 5.80 2.43
C ALA A 24 10.23 6.48 1.06
N ILE A 25 10.45 5.72 -0.02
CA ILE A 25 10.29 6.17 -1.41
C ILE A 25 8.85 6.62 -1.68
N LEU A 26 7.86 5.77 -1.36
CA LEU A 26 6.45 6.07 -1.59
C LEU A 26 5.96 7.26 -0.75
N ASN A 27 6.40 7.36 0.50
CA ASN A 27 6.08 8.51 1.36
C ASN A 27 6.61 9.82 0.79
N TYR A 28 7.84 9.81 0.27
CA TYR A 28 8.43 10.99 -0.37
C TYR A 28 7.64 11.41 -1.61
N ILE A 29 7.34 10.46 -2.51
CA ILE A 29 6.56 10.73 -3.73
C ILE A 29 5.17 11.26 -3.37
N ALA A 30 4.48 10.64 -2.42
CA ALA A 30 3.15 11.08 -2.00
C ALA A 30 3.18 12.49 -1.41
N THR A 31 4.16 12.83 -0.56
CA THR A 31 4.30 14.19 -0.04
C THR A 31 4.63 15.18 -1.15
N LYS A 32 5.60 14.87 -2.03
CA LYS A 32 6.04 15.76 -3.12
C LYS A 32 4.90 16.15 -4.05
N HIS A 33 3.96 15.23 -4.28
CA HIS A 33 2.85 15.42 -5.22
C HIS A 33 1.49 15.69 -4.54
N ASN A 34 1.48 16.05 -3.24
CA ASN A 34 0.26 16.39 -2.48
C ASN A 34 -0.78 15.25 -2.41
N LEU A 35 -0.32 14.00 -2.35
CA LEU A 35 -1.16 12.78 -2.25
C LEU A 35 -1.16 12.20 -0.82
N TYR A 36 -0.80 12.99 0.18
CA TYR A 36 -0.53 12.49 1.54
C TYR A 36 -1.28 13.24 2.65
N GLY A 37 -2.48 13.74 2.33
CA GLY A 37 -3.35 14.46 3.25
C GLY A 37 -2.86 15.88 3.55
N LYS A 38 -3.78 16.74 3.99
CA LYS A 38 -3.47 18.16 4.27
C LYS A 38 -2.97 18.42 5.68
N ASP A 39 -3.23 17.48 6.60
CA ASP A 39 -2.89 17.60 8.01
C ASP A 39 -2.49 16.24 8.61
N LEU A 40 -2.05 16.28 9.87
CA LEU A 40 -1.59 15.09 10.58
C LEU A 40 -2.68 14.02 10.73
N LYS A 41 -3.96 14.41 10.81
CA LYS A 41 -5.05 13.44 10.99
C LYS A 41 -5.32 12.71 9.68
N GLU A 42 -5.43 13.44 8.57
CA GLU A 42 -5.60 12.82 7.25
C GLU A 42 -4.40 11.93 6.90
N ARG A 43 -3.18 12.40 7.19
CA ARG A 43 -1.96 11.60 7.01
C ARG A 43 -2.00 10.30 7.80
N ALA A 44 -2.42 10.34 9.06
CA ALA A 44 -2.52 9.15 9.90
C ALA A 44 -3.55 8.15 9.38
N LEU A 45 -4.69 8.62 8.87
CA LEU A 45 -5.69 7.74 8.22
C LEU A 45 -5.13 7.10 6.95
N ILE A 46 -4.47 7.90 6.09
CA ILE A 46 -3.81 7.40 4.89
C ILE A 46 -2.77 6.32 5.24
N ASP A 47 -1.95 6.54 6.26
CA ASP A 47 -0.95 5.55 6.70
C ASP A 47 -1.60 4.28 7.24
N MET A 48 -2.65 4.41 8.06
CA MET A 48 -3.38 3.24 8.57
C MET A 48 -3.97 2.38 7.45
N TYR A 49 -4.52 3.01 6.42
CA TYR A 49 -5.07 2.33 5.25
C TYR A 49 -3.97 1.67 4.41
N VAL A 50 -2.91 2.41 4.11
CA VAL A 50 -1.77 1.90 3.32
C VAL A 50 -1.07 0.73 4.01
N GLU A 51 -0.81 0.81 5.31
CA GLU A 51 -0.16 -0.29 6.04
C GLU A 51 -1.05 -1.54 6.08
N GLY A 52 -2.37 -1.39 6.25
CA GLY A 52 -3.30 -2.52 6.15
C GLY A 52 -3.29 -3.19 4.76
N MET A 53 -3.13 -2.41 3.69
CA MET A 53 -2.98 -2.95 2.34
C MET A 53 -1.60 -3.58 2.10
N PHE A 54 -0.54 -3.05 2.72
CA PHE A 54 0.78 -3.68 2.70
C PHE A 54 0.75 -5.07 3.34
N ASP A 55 0.04 -5.25 4.46
CA ASP A 55 -0.12 -6.56 5.10
C ASP A 55 -0.82 -7.59 4.19
N LEU A 56 -1.76 -7.14 3.34
CA LEU A 56 -2.39 -7.99 2.33
C LEU A 56 -1.41 -8.27 1.17
N ASN A 57 -0.71 -7.24 0.68
CA ASN A 57 0.26 -7.36 -0.39
C ASN A 57 1.42 -8.32 -0.05
N GLU A 58 1.85 -8.38 1.21
CA GLU A 58 2.88 -9.34 1.63
C GLU A 58 2.47 -10.79 1.37
N LEU A 59 1.17 -11.12 1.38
CA LEU A 59 0.70 -12.46 1.03
C LEU A 59 0.88 -12.76 -0.46
N PHE A 60 0.74 -11.75 -1.32
CA PHE A 60 1.01 -11.83 -2.74
C PHE A 60 2.52 -12.00 -2.99
N VAL A 61 3.37 -11.22 -2.31
CA VAL A 61 4.82 -11.38 -2.39
C VAL A 61 5.25 -12.79 -1.92
N MET A 62 4.62 -13.32 -0.87
CA MET A 62 4.88 -14.68 -0.40
C MET A 62 4.43 -15.75 -1.39
N TYR A 63 3.36 -15.51 -2.15
CA TYR A 63 2.91 -16.44 -3.18
C TYR A 63 3.98 -16.70 -4.26
N GLU A 64 4.71 -15.66 -4.69
CA GLU A 64 5.77 -15.79 -5.70
C GLU A 64 6.90 -16.76 -5.30
N ILE A 65 7.17 -16.89 -4.00
CA ILE A 65 8.20 -17.79 -3.46
C ILE A 65 7.63 -19.05 -2.82
N THR A 66 6.31 -19.24 -2.86
CA THR A 66 5.64 -20.41 -2.28
C THR A 66 5.82 -21.64 -3.19
N PRO A 67 6.23 -22.81 -2.63
CA PRO A 67 6.28 -24.07 -3.37
C PRO A 67 4.96 -24.41 -4.05
N GLU A 68 5.02 -25.04 -5.23
CA GLU A 68 3.85 -25.29 -6.08
C GLU A 68 2.73 -26.06 -5.35
N ASP A 69 3.09 -27.05 -4.53
CA ASP A 69 2.17 -27.87 -3.73
C ASP A 69 1.42 -27.08 -2.63
N LYS A 70 1.86 -25.85 -2.34
CA LYS A 70 1.26 -24.97 -1.32
C LYS A 70 0.60 -23.71 -1.90
N ARG A 71 0.71 -23.50 -3.22
CA ARG A 71 0.20 -22.28 -3.87
C ARG A 71 -1.31 -22.12 -3.74
N GLU A 72 -2.07 -23.20 -3.90
CA GLU A 72 -3.53 -23.16 -3.76
C GLU A 72 -3.95 -22.71 -2.34
N GLN A 73 -3.29 -23.23 -1.31
CA GLN A 73 -3.54 -22.84 0.07
C GLN A 73 -3.18 -21.36 0.31
N GLN A 74 -2.08 -20.88 -0.28
CA GLN A 74 -1.67 -19.48 -0.16
C GLN A 74 -2.66 -18.53 -0.86
N ILE A 75 -3.14 -18.90 -2.05
CA ILE A 75 -4.19 -18.15 -2.76
C ILE A 75 -5.46 -18.11 -1.92
N ALA A 76 -5.92 -19.25 -1.39
CA ALA A 76 -7.14 -19.31 -0.57
C ALA A 76 -7.03 -18.42 0.68
N ASN A 77 -5.88 -18.41 1.37
CA ASN A 77 -5.62 -17.54 2.51
C ASN A 77 -5.58 -16.05 2.11
N MET A 78 -5.03 -15.72 0.94
CA MET A 78 -5.02 -14.34 0.43
C MET A 78 -6.44 -13.86 0.13
N ILE A 79 -7.24 -14.66 -0.58
CA ILE A 79 -8.64 -14.35 -0.91
C ILE A 79 -9.46 -14.21 0.37
N ASP A 80 -9.36 -15.15 1.31
CA ASP A 80 -10.07 -15.07 2.59
C ASP A 80 -9.78 -13.77 3.34
N LYS A 81 -8.50 -13.38 3.44
CA LYS A 81 -8.15 -12.11 4.09
C LYS A 81 -8.62 -10.89 3.31
N ALA A 82 -8.54 -10.92 1.98
CA ALA A 82 -9.05 -9.84 1.15
C ALA A 82 -10.56 -9.64 1.38
N GLU A 83 -11.36 -10.71 1.23
CA GLU A 83 -12.82 -10.69 1.30
C GLU A 83 -13.35 -10.46 2.71
N ASN A 84 -12.77 -11.11 3.73
CA ASN A 84 -13.34 -11.16 5.07
C ASN A 84 -12.69 -10.19 6.07
N ARG A 85 -11.52 -9.63 5.73
CA ARG A 85 -10.79 -8.71 6.64
C ARG A 85 -10.55 -7.33 6.05
N TYR A 86 -9.97 -7.23 4.85
CA TYR A 86 -9.47 -5.94 4.34
C TYR A 86 -10.50 -5.17 3.51
N PHE A 87 -11.08 -5.78 2.47
CA PHE A 87 -12.06 -5.10 1.61
C PHE A 87 -13.30 -4.59 2.36
N PRO A 88 -13.86 -5.31 3.36
CA PRO A 88 -14.98 -4.78 4.15
C PRO A 88 -14.67 -3.48 4.87
N VAL A 89 -13.40 -3.23 5.25
CA VAL A 89 -12.98 -1.98 5.90
C VAL A 89 -13.11 -0.82 4.92
N PHE A 90 -12.57 -0.95 3.71
CA PHE A 90 -12.60 0.11 2.70
C PHE A 90 -14.03 0.35 2.18
N GLU A 91 -14.79 -0.72 1.97
CA GLU A 91 -16.21 -0.64 1.62
C GLU A 91 -17.00 0.14 2.68
N LYS A 92 -16.75 -0.13 3.97
CA LYS A 92 -17.40 0.58 5.07
C LYS A 92 -16.97 2.05 5.13
N VAL A 93 -15.69 2.35 4.97
CA VAL A 93 -15.18 3.73 4.95
C VAL A 93 -15.89 4.55 3.86
N LEU A 94 -15.92 4.04 2.63
CA LEU A 94 -16.57 4.71 1.50
C LEU A 94 -18.08 4.91 1.73
N LYS A 95 -18.77 3.89 2.28
CA LYS A 95 -20.20 3.97 2.62
C LYS A 95 -20.49 4.98 3.72
N ASP A 96 -19.72 4.97 4.80
CA ASP A 96 -19.99 5.78 5.99
C ASP A 96 -19.91 7.28 5.69
N HIS A 97 -18.90 7.70 4.91
CA HIS A 97 -18.74 9.12 4.58
C HIS A 97 -19.41 9.52 3.24
N GLY A 98 -19.71 8.56 2.35
CA GLY A 98 -20.37 8.78 1.07
C GLY A 98 -19.60 9.72 0.15
N LYS A 99 -18.29 9.50 0.01
CA LYS A 99 -17.35 10.32 -0.78
C LYS A 99 -16.60 9.45 -1.77
N ASP A 100 -16.00 10.08 -2.77
CA ASP A 100 -15.37 9.38 -3.89
C ASP A 100 -13.97 8.84 -3.54
N PHE A 101 -13.32 9.42 -2.53
CA PHE A 101 -11.97 9.07 -2.08
C PHE A 101 -11.95 8.73 -0.60
N LEU A 102 -11.03 7.85 -0.20
CA LEU A 102 -10.92 7.29 1.15
C LEU A 102 -10.67 8.35 2.24
N VAL A 103 -9.95 9.41 1.91
CA VAL A 103 -9.57 10.46 2.87
C VAL A 103 -9.69 11.84 2.23
N GLY A 104 -10.27 12.80 2.97
CA GLY A 104 -10.29 14.20 2.58
C GLY A 104 -11.14 14.55 1.33
N ASN A 105 -11.84 13.57 0.74
CA ASN A 105 -12.50 13.69 -0.57
C ASN A 105 -11.55 14.20 -1.67
N GLN A 106 -10.30 13.75 -1.63
CA GLN A 106 -9.28 14.03 -2.62
C GLN A 106 -8.44 12.77 -2.83
N LEU A 107 -7.99 12.54 -4.07
CA LEU A 107 -7.10 11.43 -4.39
C LEU A 107 -5.84 11.47 -3.50
N SER A 108 -5.53 10.34 -2.89
CA SER A 108 -4.36 10.13 -2.05
C SER A 108 -3.61 8.85 -2.43
N LYS A 109 -2.43 8.62 -1.84
CA LYS A 109 -1.70 7.35 -2.01
C LYS A 109 -2.50 6.14 -1.52
N ALA A 110 -3.45 6.33 -0.59
CA ALA A 110 -4.30 5.23 -0.12
C ALA A 110 -5.24 4.75 -1.24
N ASP A 111 -5.83 5.65 -2.01
CA ASP A 111 -6.72 5.29 -3.11
C ASP A 111 -5.96 4.55 -4.23
N VAL A 112 -4.75 5.02 -4.55
CA VAL A 112 -3.86 4.38 -5.53
C VAL A 112 -3.46 2.97 -5.07
N GLN A 113 -3.07 2.82 -3.80
CA GLN A 113 -2.69 1.53 -3.23
C GLN A 113 -3.88 0.55 -3.20
N LEU A 114 -5.09 1.04 -2.89
CA LEU A 114 -6.29 0.19 -2.89
C LEU A 114 -6.61 -0.30 -4.29
N LEU A 115 -6.53 0.57 -5.29
CA LEU A 115 -6.75 0.18 -6.68
C LEU A 115 -5.72 -0.85 -7.15
N GLU A 116 -4.44 -0.67 -6.82
CA GLU A 116 -3.39 -1.66 -7.14
C GLU A 116 -3.75 -3.04 -6.58
N ILE A 117 -4.10 -3.11 -5.29
CA ILE A 117 -4.43 -4.38 -4.62
C ILE A 117 -5.69 -5.05 -5.18
N ILE A 118 -6.66 -4.27 -5.65
CA ILE A 118 -7.88 -4.81 -6.28
C ILE A 118 -7.56 -5.42 -7.67
N LEU A 119 -6.57 -4.87 -8.38
CA LEU A 119 -6.23 -5.28 -9.75
C LEU A 119 -5.19 -6.41 -9.83
N MET A 120 -4.50 -6.70 -8.72
CA MET A 120 -3.52 -7.80 -8.61
C MET A 120 -4.19 -9.13 -8.27
#